data_AF-A0A4S2MBU5-F1
#
_entry.id   AF-A0A4S2MBU5-F1
#
_cell.length_a   1.000
_cell.length_b   1.000
_cell.length_c   1.000
_cell.angle_alpha   90.00
_cell.angle_beta   90.00
_cell.angle_gamma   90.00
#
_symmetry.space_group_name_H-M   'P 1'
#
loop_
_entity.id
_entity.type
_entity.pdbx_description
1 polymer ?
#
loop_
_entity_poly.entity_id
_entity_poly.type
_entity_poly.pdbx_seq_one_letter_code
_entity_poly.pdbx_strand_id
1 'polypeptide(L)'
;MVVKNGSVIEGRGENCVAFFYYANIVGYVRFVLLIASCWFMPNRQWIAASCYLFSAALDLIDGTIARLFNQSSKLGAILDTLADRCADMCLLSCLCTFYVDYMFLFMMIMLLDISSHWIHVHSYMADAGRSHKDIDSNCPYLLRLYYTNKMFLTTLSSSNEVFFTLLYLCHFTYGPKVAFGVHLFPLLAIVTGPPTCSKIVINALQFWSAAKKLALLDGREKKN
;
A
#
# COMPACT_ATOMS: atom_id res chain seq x y z
N MET A 1 0.73 34.74 15.53
CA MET A 1 1.65 35.54 14.69
C MET A 1 3.06 35.39 15.22
N VAL A 2 3.92 34.65 14.52
CA VAL A 2 5.38 34.73 14.68
C VAL A 2 5.95 34.89 13.29
N VAL A 3 6.28 36.14 12.97
CA VAL A 3 7.09 36.50 11.82
C VAL A 3 8.54 36.39 12.26
N LYS A 4 9.33 35.55 11.58
CA LYS A 4 10.78 35.70 11.53
C LYS A 4 11.27 35.30 10.14
N ASN A 5 11.76 36.32 9.44
CA ASN A 5 12.62 36.29 8.24
C ASN A 5 11.97 35.86 6.92
N GLY A 6 11.16 36.74 6.34
CA GLY A 6 11.72 37.72 5.38
C GLY A 6 12.57 37.22 4.21
N SER A 7 12.37 36.01 3.72
CA SER A 7 12.74 35.65 2.35
C SER A 7 11.52 35.09 1.63
N VAL A 8 10.85 35.96 0.89
CA VAL A 8 10.03 35.56 -0.25
C VAL A 8 10.98 34.83 -1.19
N ILE A 9 10.92 33.49 -1.22
CA ILE A 9 11.58 32.69 -2.24
C ILE A 9 10.73 32.82 -3.49
N GLU A 10 10.85 33.95 -4.17
CA GLU A 10 10.34 34.12 -5.52
C GLU A 10 11.57 34.32 -6.41
N GLY A 11 11.94 33.25 -7.12
CA GLY A 11 13.23 33.17 -7.78
C GLY A 11 13.39 31.97 -8.72
N ARG A 12 12.55 31.92 -9.77
CA ARG A 12 12.99 31.67 -11.15
C ARG A 12 13.79 30.37 -11.37
N GLY A 13 13.06 29.28 -11.66
CA GLY A 13 13.63 28.03 -12.20
C GLY A 13 13.58 26.82 -11.26
N GLU A 14 12.60 26.72 -10.37
CA GLU A 14 12.34 25.48 -9.62
C GLU A 14 11.84 24.40 -10.58
N ASN A 15 12.78 23.80 -11.30
CA ASN A 15 12.48 22.69 -12.17
C ASN A 15 11.79 21.64 -11.31
N CYS A 16 10.61 21.24 -11.76
CA CYS A 16 9.82 20.12 -11.29
C CYS A 16 10.56 18.79 -11.54
N VAL A 17 11.87 18.71 -11.21
CA VAL A 17 12.77 17.58 -11.52
C VAL A 17 12.27 16.30 -10.85
N ALA A 18 11.62 16.44 -9.69
CA ALA A 18 11.03 15.31 -8.99
C ALA A 18 10.04 14.53 -9.88
N PHE A 19 9.26 15.19 -10.75
CA PHE A 19 8.37 14.48 -11.69
C PHE A 19 9.13 13.58 -12.66
N PHE A 20 10.38 13.91 -12.98
CA PHE A 20 11.22 13.18 -13.93
C PHE A 20 12.22 12.25 -13.26
N TYR A 21 12.15 12.05 -11.94
CA TYR A 21 12.97 11.05 -11.26
C TYR A 21 12.64 9.65 -11.78
N TYR A 22 13.68 8.83 -11.98
CA TYR A 22 13.51 7.48 -12.52
C TYR A 22 12.55 6.64 -11.66
N ALA A 23 12.62 6.79 -10.34
CA ALA A 23 11.69 6.15 -9.41
C ALA A 23 10.23 6.58 -9.63
N ASN A 24 9.99 7.88 -9.88
CA ASN A 24 8.64 8.40 -10.09
C ASN A 24 8.09 8.01 -11.47
N ILE A 25 8.95 7.89 -12.49
CA ILE A 25 8.57 7.35 -13.80
C ILE A 25 8.11 5.90 -13.66
N VAL A 26 8.80 5.07 -12.87
CA VAL A 26 8.35 3.70 -12.56
C VAL A 26 7.00 3.72 -11.84
N GLY A 27 6.80 4.66 -10.90
CA GLY A 27 5.50 4.89 -10.27
C GLY A 27 4.38 5.19 -11.27
N TYR A 28 4.63 6.01 -12.30
CA TYR A 28 3.64 6.26 -13.36
C TYR A 28 3.36 5.01 -14.19
N VAL A 29 4.39 4.22 -14.50
CA VAL A 29 4.21 2.93 -15.19
C VAL A 29 3.33 1.98 -14.37
N ARG A 30 3.49 1.95 -13.03
CA ARG A 30 2.61 1.18 -12.13
C ARG A 30 1.15 1.61 -12.28
N PHE A 31 0.86 2.90 -12.30
CA PHE A 31 -0.52 3.39 -12.54
C PHE A 31 -1.09 2.96 -13.89
N VAL A 32 -0.30 3.03 -14.97
CA VAL A 32 -0.74 2.57 -16.30
C VAL A 32 -1.03 1.07 -16.30
N LEU A 33 -0.15 0.26 -15.69
CA LEU A 33 -0.35 -1.19 -15.54
C LEU A 33 -1.58 -1.52 -14.70
N LEU A 34 -1.83 -0.75 -13.64
CA LEU A 34 -3.03 -0.89 -12.82
C LEU A 34 -4.29 -0.60 -13.61
N ILE A 35 -4.34 0.51 -14.38
CA ILE A 35 -5.47 0.84 -15.25
C ILE A 35 -5.71 -0.27 -16.27
N ALA A 36 -4.64 -0.78 -16.89
CA ALA A 36 -4.72 -1.91 -17.81
C ALA A 36 -5.28 -3.15 -17.11
N SER A 37 -4.80 -3.47 -15.90
CA SER A 37 -5.31 -4.59 -15.11
C SER A 37 -6.81 -4.46 -14.87
N CYS A 38 -7.28 -3.31 -14.40
CA CYS A 38 -8.70 -3.03 -14.14
C CYS A 38 -9.56 -3.21 -15.40
N TRP A 39 -9.07 -2.73 -16.54
CA TRP A 39 -9.77 -2.88 -17.82
C TRP A 39 -9.93 -4.35 -18.24
N PHE A 40 -8.89 -5.17 -18.00
CA PHE A 40 -8.90 -6.57 -18.39
C PHE A 40 -9.56 -7.51 -17.35
N MET A 41 -9.76 -7.06 -16.10
CA MET A 41 -10.32 -7.86 -15.01
C MET A 41 -11.61 -8.64 -15.36
N PRO A 42 -12.59 -8.06 -16.08
CA PRO A 42 -13.83 -8.78 -16.42
C PRO A 42 -13.68 -9.83 -17.52
N ASN A 43 -12.76 -9.61 -18.46
CA ASN A 43 -12.76 -10.32 -19.76
C ASN A 43 -11.51 -11.19 -20.00
N ARG A 44 -10.37 -10.86 -19.38
CA ARG A 44 -9.07 -11.49 -19.66
C ARG A 44 -8.25 -11.65 -18.38
N GLN A 45 -8.67 -12.62 -17.57
CA GLN A 45 -8.08 -12.98 -16.28
C GLN A 45 -6.54 -13.03 -16.23
N TRP A 46 -5.89 -13.66 -17.22
CA TRP A 46 -4.44 -13.82 -17.21
C TRP A 46 -3.72 -12.49 -17.45
N ILE A 47 -4.23 -11.67 -18.37
CA ILE A 47 -3.65 -10.34 -18.63
C ILE A 47 -3.84 -9.45 -17.41
N ALA A 48 -5.05 -9.46 -16.82
CA ALA A 48 -5.35 -8.68 -15.63
C ALA A 48 -4.43 -9.04 -14.46
N ALA A 49 -4.30 -10.33 -14.14
CA ALA A 49 -3.43 -10.81 -13.07
C ALA A 49 -1.94 -10.54 -13.36
N SER A 50 -1.47 -10.71 -14.60
CA SER A 50 -0.10 -10.40 -14.96
C SER A 50 0.21 -8.90 -14.85
N CYS A 51 -0.67 -8.02 -15.35
CA CYS A 51 -0.50 -6.58 -15.19
C CYS A 51 -0.50 -6.16 -13.72
N TYR A 52 -1.39 -6.74 -12.90
CA TYR A 52 -1.48 -6.48 -11.47
C TYR A 52 -0.18 -6.88 -10.75
N LEU A 53 0.23 -8.15 -10.89
CA LEU A 53 1.43 -8.67 -10.23
C LEU A 53 2.70 -7.98 -10.71
N PHE A 54 2.77 -7.61 -11.99
CA PHE A 54 3.91 -6.86 -12.51
C PHE A 54 3.96 -5.44 -11.93
N SER A 55 2.80 -4.77 -11.81
CA SER A 55 2.71 -3.48 -11.11
C SER A 55 3.16 -3.58 -9.65
N ALA A 56 2.70 -4.62 -8.93
CA ALA A 56 3.11 -4.87 -7.54
C ALA A 56 4.62 -5.21 -7.41
N ALA A 57 5.22 -5.88 -8.40
CA ALA A 57 6.65 -6.16 -8.40
C ALA A 57 7.50 -4.90 -8.63
N LEU A 58 7.01 -3.95 -9.44
CA LEU A 58 7.70 -2.69 -9.71
C LEU A 58 7.81 -1.78 -8.48
N ASP A 59 6.92 -1.92 -7.51
CA ASP A 59 6.98 -1.23 -6.20
C ASP A 59 8.33 -1.41 -5.50
N LEU A 60 8.81 -2.66 -5.45
CA LEU A 60 10.11 -2.94 -4.83
C LEU A 60 11.27 -2.28 -5.60
N ILE A 61 11.11 -2.16 -6.91
CA ILE A 61 12.11 -1.62 -7.81
C ILE A 61 12.18 -0.10 -7.71
N ASP A 62 11.05 0.62 -7.67
CA ASP A 62 11.06 2.08 -7.57
C ASP A 62 11.70 2.57 -6.26
N GLY A 63 11.43 1.90 -5.14
CA GLY A 63 12.02 2.21 -3.85
C GLY A 63 13.51 1.88 -3.81
N THR A 64 13.96 0.90 -4.58
CA THR A 64 15.38 0.58 -4.74
C THR A 64 16.08 1.62 -5.60
N ILE A 65 15.49 2.00 -6.74
CA ILE A 65 16.00 3.05 -7.64
C ILE A 65 16.09 4.39 -6.89
N ALA A 66 15.06 4.76 -6.12
CA ALA A 66 15.04 6.01 -5.36
C ALA A 66 16.21 6.11 -4.36
N ARG A 67 16.61 4.98 -3.75
CA ARG A 67 17.75 4.92 -2.82
C ARG A 67 19.09 4.89 -3.54
N LEU A 68 19.19 4.12 -4.62
CA LEU A 68 20.43 3.99 -5.40
C LEU A 68 20.83 5.31 -6.07
N PHE A 69 19.87 6.06 -6.61
CA PHE A 69 20.12 7.33 -7.30
C PHE A 69 19.94 8.55 -6.40
N ASN A 70 19.71 8.36 -5.10
CA ASN A 70 19.43 9.43 -4.14
C ASN A 70 18.29 10.38 -4.60
N GLN A 71 17.27 9.81 -5.25
CA GLN A 71 16.10 10.48 -5.84
C GLN A 71 14.84 10.31 -4.96
N SER A 72 15.02 10.19 -3.64
CA SER A 72 13.89 10.07 -2.72
C SER A 72 13.15 11.41 -2.63
N SER A 73 11.83 11.40 -2.87
CA SER A 73 11.01 12.62 -2.90
C SER A 73 9.71 12.42 -2.12
N LYS A 74 9.15 13.51 -1.56
CA LYS A 74 7.84 13.48 -0.90
C LYS A 74 6.72 13.09 -1.87
N LEU A 75 6.80 13.60 -3.11
CA LEU A 75 5.87 13.24 -4.19
C LEU A 75 5.91 11.73 -4.45
N GLY A 76 7.11 11.16 -4.65
CA GLY A 76 7.27 9.73 -4.88
C GLY A 76 6.72 8.88 -3.74
N ALA A 77 7.00 9.26 -2.50
CA ALA A 77 6.47 8.57 -1.32
C ALA A 77 4.93 8.57 -1.24
N ILE A 78 4.28 9.66 -1.64
CA ILE A 78 2.80 9.75 -1.68
C ILE A 78 2.25 8.96 -2.86
N LEU A 79 2.87 9.06 -4.03
CA LEU A 79 2.48 8.31 -5.23
C LEU A 79 2.56 6.80 -5.02
N ASP A 80 3.63 6.34 -4.36
CA ASP A 80 3.86 4.95 -3.96
C ASP A 80 2.68 4.42 -3.13
N THR A 81 2.40 5.12 -2.02
CA THR A 81 1.28 4.78 -1.14
C THR A 81 -0.05 4.81 -1.88
N LEU A 82 -0.29 5.80 -2.75
CA LEU A 82 -1.54 5.91 -3.50
C LEU A 82 -1.72 4.77 -4.51
N ALA A 83 -0.65 4.40 -5.23
CA ALA A 83 -0.70 3.34 -6.24
C ALA A 83 -1.10 2.00 -5.62
N ASP A 84 -0.51 1.66 -4.46
CA ASP A 84 -0.85 0.44 -3.72
C ASP A 84 -2.32 0.43 -3.28
N ARG A 85 -2.82 1.54 -2.74
CA ARG A 85 -4.23 1.65 -2.29
C ARG A 85 -5.20 1.56 -3.45
N CYS A 86 -4.92 2.22 -4.57
CA CYS A 86 -5.75 2.09 -5.76
C CYS A 86 -5.74 0.64 -6.28
N ALA A 87 -4.60 -0.04 -6.26
CA ALA A 87 -4.50 -1.43 -6.69
C ALA A 87 -5.36 -2.37 -5.85
N ASP A 88 -5.16 -2.34 -4.53
CA ASP A 88 -5.93 -3.14 -3.56
C ASP A 88 -7.44 -2.89 -3.71
N MET A 89 -7.86 -1.62 -3.79
CA MET A 89 -9.28 -1.26 -3.94
C MET A 89 -9.90 -1.79 -5.23
N CYS A 90 -9.21 -1.67 -6.37
CA CYS A 90 -9.72 -2.16 -7.64
C CYS A 90 -9.89 -3.68 -7.65
N LEU A 91 -8.90 -4.41 -7.12
CA LEU A 91 -8.94 -5.86 -7.01
C LEU A 91 -10.05 -6.33 -6.06
N LEU A 92 -10.14 -5.74 -4.86
CA LEU A 92 -11.19 -6.06 -3.88
C LEU A 92 -12.59 -5.70 -4.40
N SER A 93 -12.72 -4.59 -5.12
CA SER A 93 -13.99 -4.21 -5.77
C SER A 93 -14.42 -5.23 -6.83
N CYS A 94 -13.48 -5.78 -7.59
CA CYS A 94 -13.76 -6.88 -8.52
C CYS A 94 -14.18 -8.15 -7.77
N LEU A 95 -13.50 -8.50 -6.68
CA LEU A 95 -13.86 -9.65 -5.84
C LEU A 95 -15.26 -9.55 -5.24
N CYS A 96 -15.72 -8.34 -4.87
CA CYS A 96 -17.11 -8.11 -4.43
C CYS A 96 -18.13 -8.58 -5.47
N THR A 97 -17.82 -8.49 -6.77
CA THR A 97 -18.73 -8.92 -7.85
C THR A 97 -18.73 -10.44 -8.06
N PHE A 98 -17.61 -11.11 -7.74
CA PHE A 98 -17.43 -12.54 -7.93
C PHE A 98 -17.89 -13.37 -6.73
N TYR A 99 -17.76 -12.81 -5.53
CA TYR A 99 -17.98 -13.48 -4.25
C TYR A 99 -18.95 -12.65 -3.40
N VAL A 100 -20.19 -12.51 -3.88
CA VAL A 100 -21.22 -11.64 -3.28
C VAL A 100 -21.50 -11.99 -1.82
N ASP A 101 -21.45 -13.28 -1.45
CA ASP A 101 -21.64 -13.73 -0.06
C ASP A 101 -20.60 -13.14 0.91
N TYR A 102 -19.40 -12.80 0.42
CA TYR A 102 -18.30 -12.21 1.18
C TYR A 102 -18.13 -10.71 0.93
N MET A 103 -19.03 -10.08 0.17
CA MET A 103 -18.94 -8.66 -0.22
C MET A 103 -18.76 -7.74 0.98
N PHE A 104 -19.51 -7.97 2.07
CA PHE A 104 -19.39 -7.17 3.29
C PHE A 104 -17.97 -7.24 3.88
N LEU A 105 -17.35 -8.42 3.88
CA LEU A 105 -15.99 -8.59 4.38
C LEU A 105 -14.97 -7.81 3.53
N PHE A 106 -15.05 -7.91 2.20
CA PHE A 106 -14.16 -7.15 1.31
C PHE A 106 -14.35 -5.64 1.46
N MET A 107 -15.59 -5.17 1.59
CA MET A 107 -15.87 -3.75 1.88
C MET A 107 -15.26 -3.30 3.19
N MET A 108 -15.34 -4.12 4.24
CA MET A 108 -14.73 -3.79 5.53
C MET A 108 -13.20 -3.76 5.46
N ILE A 109 -12.58 -4.66 4.70
CA ILE A 109 -11.12 -4.67 4.47
C ILE A 109 -10.70 -3.39 3.73
N MET A 110 -11.41 -3.01 2.66
CA MET A 110 -11.13 -1.76 1.93
C MET A 110 -11.30 -0.53 2.82
N LEU A 111 -12.39 -0.46 3.59
CA LEU A 111 -12.66 0.66 4.49
C LEU A 111 -11.56 0.82 5.54
N LEU A 112 -11.16 -0.30 6.16
CA LEU A 112 -10.09 -0.31 7.14
C LEU A 112 -8.75 0.14 6.54
N ASP A 113 -8.43 -0.37 5.34
CA ASP A 113 -7.16 -0.09 4.70
C ASP A 113 -7.00 1.37 4.30
N ILE A 114 -8.02 1.96 3.66
CA ILE A 114 -7.97 3.37 3.27
C ILE A 114 -7.96 4.29 4.47
N SER A 115 -8.80 4.03 5.49
CA SER A 115 -8.89 4.87 6.68
C SER A 115 -7.59 4.85 7.50
N SER A 116 -6.99 3.66 7.68
CA SER A 116 -5.71 3.47 8.36
C SER A 116 -4.56 4.21 7.67
N HIS A 117 -4.42 4.07 6.36
CA HIS A 117 -3.33 4.73 5.63
C HIS A 117 -3.52 6.23 5.55
N TRP A 118 -4.77 6.70 5.36
CA TRP A 118 -5.08 8.12 5.33
C TRP A 118 -4.69 8.81 6.64
N ILE A 119 -5.16 8.30 7.78
CA ILE A 119 -4.84 8.91 9.08
C ILE A 119 -3.34 8.79 9.39
N HIS A 120 -2.70 7.69 8.99
CA HIS A 120 -1.27 7.49 9.21
C HIS A 120 -0.43 8.52 8.44
N VAL A 121 -0.72 8.72 7.15
CA VAL A 121 -0.07 9.74 6.31
C VAL A 121 -0.29 11.14 6.89
N HIS A 122 -1.51 11.49 7.31
CA HIS A 122 -1.78 12.80 7.91
C HIS A 122 -1.08 13.00 9.27
N SER A 123 -1.08 11.98 10.13
CA SER A 123 -0.39 12.02 11.44
C SER A 123 1.13 12.15 11.28
N TYR A 124 1.64 11.67 10.15
CA TYR A 124 3.03 11.82 9.77
C TYR A 124 3.31 13.22 9.24
N MET A 125 2.48 13.75 8.33
CA MET A 125 2.65 15.10 7.77
C MET A 125 2.51 16.21 8.83
N ALA A 126 1.67 16.00 9.85
CA ALA A 126 1.51 16.92 10.97
C ALA A 126 2.76 16.98 11.88
N ASP A 127 3.59 15.92 11.88
CA ASP A 127 4.79 15.81 12.70
C ASP A 127 6.01 16.23 11.86
N ALA A 128 6.41 17.50 11.97
CA ALA A 128 7.47 18.11 11.17
C ALA A 128 8.83 17.45 11.41
N GLY A 129 9.17 16.39 10.66
CA GLY A 129 10.53 15.84 10.59
C GLY A 129 10.70 14.32 10.50
N ARG A 130 9.65 13.50 10.41
CA ARG A 130 9.80 12.02 10.29
C ARG A 130 9.56 11.53 8.85
N SER A 131 9.32 10.24 8.58
CA SER A 131 8.76 9.65 7.35
C SER A 131 7.43 8.92 7.65
N HIS A 132 6.55 8.69 6.68
CA HIS A 132 5.31 7.88 6.88
C HIS A 132 5.61 6.39 7.17
N LYS A 133 6.87 5.98 7.16
CA LYS A 133 7.33 4.64 7.57
C LYS A 133 7.97 4.65 8.98
N ASP A 134 8.08 5.81 9.64
CA ASP A 134 8.68 5.95 10.97
C ASP A 134 7.65 5.76 12.09
N ILE A 135 7.92 4.83 13.02
CA ILE A 135 7.04 4.56 14.16
C ILE A 135 7.58 5.16 15.45
N ASP A 136 6.68 5.65 16.32
CA ASP A 136 7.00 6.09 17.67
C ASP A 136 7.26 4.92 18.64
N SER A 137 8.18 5.09 19.59
CA SER A 137 8.68 4.01 20.48
C SER A 137 7.61 3.36 21.36
N ASN A 138 6.47 4.04 21.55
CA ASN A 138 5.35 3.60 22.39
C ASN A 138 4.26 2.80 21.64
N CYS A 139 4.57 2.34 20.42
CA CYS A 139 3.63 1.58 19.59
C CYS A 139 3.57 0.09 19.96
N PRO A 140 2.43 -0.58 19.70
CA PRO A 140 2.27 -2.00 19.97
C PRO A 140 3.34 -2.85 19.27
N TYR A 141 3.81 -3.91 19.93
CA TYR A 141 4.94 -4.74 19.48
C TYR A 141 4.78 -5.24 18.05
N LEU A 142 3.58 -5.69 17.67
CA LEU A 142 3.30 -6.23 16.35
C LEU A 142 3.47 -5.18 15.24
N LEU A 143 3.01 -3.94 15.49
CA LEU A 143 3.20 -2.81 14.58
C LEU A 143 4.68 -2.44 14.48
N ARG A 144 5.41 -2.46 15.59
CA ARG A 144 6.86 -2.23 15.61
C ARG A 144 7.61 -3.29 14.80
N LEU A 145 7.28 -4.56 14.99
CA LEU A 145 7.87 -5.67 14.22
C LEU A 145 7.62 -5.49 12.71
N TYR A 146 6.40 -5.06 12.34
CA TYR A 146 6.00 -4.80 10.96
C TYR A 146 6.92 -3.82 10.24
N TYR A 147 7.19 -2.64 10.80
CA TYR A 147 8.06 -1.67 10.12
C TYR A 147 9.55 -1.83 10.44
N THR A 148 9.94 -2.52 11.53
CA THR A 148 11.36 -2.70 11.88
C THR A 148 12.02 -3.79 11.02
N ASN A 149 11.32 -4.90 10.77
CA ASN A 149 11.87 -6.02 10.02
C ASN A 149 11.39 -5.97 8.56
N LYS A 150 12.28 -5.56 7.65
CA LYS A 150 11.99 -5.47 6.21
C LYS A 150 11.50 -6.79 5.62
N MET A 151 12.03 -7.94 6.06
CA MET A 151 11.61 -9.25 5.55
C MET A 151 10.17 -9.57 5.97
N PHE A 152 9.81 -9.20 7.21
CA PHE A 152 8.45 -9.39 7.72
C PHE A 152 7.45 -8.45 7.00
N LEU A 153 7.82 -7.18 6.79
CA LEU A 153 7.07 -6.21 6.00
C LEU A 153 6.79 -6.73 4.58
N THR A 154 7.85 -7.12 3.87
CA THR A 154 7.75 -7.59 2.48
C THR A 154 6.96 -8.88 2.39
N THR A 155 7.18 -9.84 3.30
CA THR A 155 6.45 -11.12 3.30
C THR A 155 4.95 -10.93 3.52
N LEU A 156 4.55 -10.12 4.50
CA LEU A 156 3.13 -9.89 4.77
C LEU A 156 2.46 -9.10 3.62
N SER A 157 3.17 -8.13 3.06
CA SER A 157 2.65 -7.31 1.98
C SER A 157 2.52 -8.10 0.68
N SER A 158 3.53 -8.89 0.31
CA SER A 158 3.46 -9.76 -0.87
C SER A 158 2.44 -10.88 -0.71
N SER A 159 2.30 -11.44 0.50
CA SER A 159 1.27 -12.47 0.76
C SER A 159 -0.14 -11.94 0.57
N ASN A 160 -0.40 -10.68 0.94
CA ASN A 160 -1.68 -10.01 0.71
C ASN A 160 -2.00 -9.87 -0.79
N GLU A 161 -1.05 -9.35 -1.57
CA GLU A 161 -1.21 -9.20 -3.02
C GLU A 161 -1.48 -10.55 -3.69
N VAL A 162 -0.70 -11.56 -3.31
CA VAL A 162 -0.81 -12.91 -3.85
C VAL A 162 -2.15 -13.54 -3.43
N PHE A 163 -2.58 -13.38 -2.18
CA PHE A 163 -3.84 -13.95 -1.70
C PHE A 163 -5.05 -13.43 -2.48
N PHE A 164 -5.21 -12.12 -2.61
CA PHE A 164 -6.35 -11.55 -3.35
C PHE A 164 -6.26 -11.82 -4.85
N THR A 165 -5.05 -11.84 -5.42
CA THR A 165 -4.86 -12.24 -6.83
C THR A 165 -5.23 -13.71 -7.05
N LEU A 166 -4.91 -14.60 -6.11
CA LEU A 166 -5.30 -16.00 -6.18
C LEU A 166 -6.80 -16.20 -6.02
N LEU A 167 -7.47 -15.45 -5.13
CA LEU A 167 -8.94 -15.45 -5.07
C LEU A 167 -9.55 -15.01 -6.40
N TYR A 168 -8.99 -13.97 -7.02
CA TYR A 168 -9.43 -13.50 -8.33
C TYR A 168 -9.27 -14.58 -9.41
N LEU A 169 -8.12 -15.27 -9.46
CA LEU A 169 -7.88 -16.36 -10.41
C LEU A 169 -8.75 -17.59 -10.13
N CYS A 170 -8.98 -17.93 -8.86
CA CYS A 170 -9.82 -19.06 -8.43
C CYS A 170 -11.27 -18.92 -8.88
N HIS A 171 -11.77 -17.71 -9.14
CA HIS A 171 -13.09 -17.50 -9.73
C HIS A 171 -13.22 -18.15 -11.11
N PHE A 172 -12.13 -18.16 -11.89
CA PHE A 172 -12.14 -18.63 -13.28
C PHE A 172 -11.47 -19.99 -13.45
N THR A 173 -10.42 -20.29 -12.68
CA THR A 173 -9.67 -21.54 -12.80
C THR A 173 -9.01 -21.91 -11.47
N TYR A 174 -8.99 -23.21 -11.18
CA TYR A 174 -8.33 -23.74 -9.98
C TYR A 174 -6.82 -23.96 -10.18
N GLY A 175 -6.29 -23.66 -11.37
CA GLY A 175 -4.89 -23.88 -11.71
C GLY A 175 -4.55 -25.36 -11.94
N PRO A 176 -3.27 -25.65 -12.25
CA PRO A 176 -2.82 -27.02 -12.50
C PRO A 176 -2.98 -27.89 -11.25
N LYS A 177 -3.23 -29.19 -11.47
CA LYS A 177 -3.23 -30.18 -10.39
C LYS A 177 -1.78 -30.46 -9.99
N VAL A 178 -1.51 -30.36 -8.69
CA VAL A 178 -0.23 -30.72 -8.08
C VAL A 178 -0.33 -32.18 -7.60
N ALA A 179 0.76 -32.71 -7.02
CA ALA A 179 0.77 -34.01 -6.38
C ALA A 179 -0.43 -34.21 -5.45
N PHE A 180 -0.94 -35.44 -5.38
CA PHE A 180 -2.14 -35.83 -4.62
C PHE A 180 -3.48 -35.25 -5.13
N GLY A 181 -3.51 -34.72 -6.36
CA GLY A 181 -4.76 -34.30 -7.01
C GLY A 181 -5.31 -32.97 -6.52
N VAL A 182 -4.55 -32.24 -5.69
CA VAL A 182 -4.93 -30.93 -5.15
C VAL A 182 -4.65 -29.83 -6.16
N HIS A 183 -5.58 -28.88 -6.28
CA HIS A 183 -5.44 -27.72 -7.15
C HIS A 183 -4.47 -26.67 -6.58
N LEU A 184 -3.57 -26.15 -7.40
CA LEU A 184 -2.50 -25.25 -6.97
C LEU A 184 -3.02 -23.92 -6.39
N PHE A 185 -3.97 -23.26 -7.04
CA PHE A 185 -4.37 -21.90 -6.64
C PHE A 185 -5.08 -21.87 -5.28
N PRO A 186 -6.05 -22.76 -4.99
CA PRO A 186 -6.64 -22.85 -3.66
C PRO A 186 -5.61 -23.19 -2.58
N LEU A 187 -4.65 -24.08 -2.88
CA LEU A 187 -3.59 -24.43 -1.93
C LEU A 187 -2.74 -23.21 -1.57
N LEU A 188 -2.30 -22.44 -2.57
CA LEU A 188 -1.54 -21.21 -2.34
C LEU A 188 -2.37 -20.15 -1.63
N ALA A 189 -3.68 -20.07 -1.88
CA ALA A 189 -4.57 -19.15 -1.17
C ALA A 189 -4.67 -19.53 0.32
N ILE A 190 -4.73 -20.82 0.66
CA ILE A 190 -4.70 -21.29 2.04
C ILE A 190 -3.37 -20.93 2.73
N VAL A 191 -2.25 -21.05 2.02
CA VAL A 191 -0.92 -20.71 2.56
C VAL A 191 -0.77 -19.19 2.79
N THR A 192 -1.28 -18.37 1.87
CA THR A 192 -1.16 -16.90 1.91
C THR A 192 -2.25 -16.21 2.75
N GLY A 193 -3.33 -16.92 3.08
CA GLY A 193 -4.42 -16.42 3.91
C GLY A 193 -4.01 -15.99 5.33
N PRO A 194 -3.35 -16.83 6.14
CA PRO A 194 -2.95 -16.46 7.51
C PRO A 194 -2.02 -15.23 7.59
N PRO A 195 -1.00 -15.08 6.72
CA PRO A 195 -0.24 -13.83 6.60
C PRO A 195 -1.14 -12.63 6.28
N THR A 196 -2.11 -12.78 5.37
CA THR A 196 -3.05 -11.71 4.99
C THR A 196 -3.92 -11.28 6.17
N CYS A 197 -4.47 -12.23 6.93
CA CYS A 197 -5.21 -11.94 8.16
C CYS A 197 -4.34 -11.16 9.16
N SER A 198 -3.07 -11.52 9.29
CA SER A 198 -2.13 -10.81 10.16
C SER A 198 -1.89 -9.36 9.69
N LYS A 199 -1.78 -9.14 8.37
CA LYS A 199 -1.68 -7.79 7.77
C LYS A 199 -2.93 -6.95 8.06
N ILE A 200 -4.12 -7.53 7.96
CA ILE A 200 -5.39 -6.84 8.29
C ILE A 200 -5.41 -6.39 9.75
N VAL A 201 -4.97 -7.25 10.68
CA VAL A 201 -4.85 -6.89 12.10
C VAL A 201 -3.84 -5.76 12.31
N ILE A 202 -2.67 -5.83 11.66
CA ILE A 202 -1.66 -4.76 11.71
C ILE A 202 -2.24 -3.44 11.20
N ASN A 203 -3.08 -3.48 10.16
CA ASN A 203 -3.75 -2.30 9.63
C ASN A 203 -4.68 -1.64 10.65
N ALA A 204 -5.44 -2.44 11.41
CA ALA A 204 -6.25 -1.92 12.52
C ALA A 204 -5.39 -1.30 13.64
N LEU A 205 -4.26 -1.92 13.97
CA LEU A 205 -3.31 -1.37 14.95
C LEU A 205 -2.67 -0.07 14.47
N GLN A 206 -2.37 0.03 13.18
CA GLN A 206 -1.85 1.24 12.54
C GLN A 206 -2.85 2.39 12.64
N PHE A 207 -4.13 2.15 12.29
CA PHE A 207 -5.20 3.14 12.46
C PHE A 207 -5.27 3.66 13.90
N TRP A 208 -5.33 2.75 14.89
CA TRP A 208 -5.42 3.13 16.30
C TRP A 208 -4.19 3.93 16.77
N SER A 209 -3.00 3.49 16.37
CA SER A 209 -1.74 4.16 16.73
C SER A 209 -1.66 5.57 16.17
N ALA A 210 -2.01 5.75 14.89
CA ALA A 210 -2.03 7.05 14.22
C ALA A 210 -3.10 7.98 14.80
N ALA A 211 -4.30 7.49 15.09
CA ALA A 211 -5.36 8.25 15.73
C ALA A 211 -4.93 8.78 17.12
N LYS A 212 -4.32 7.90 17.93
CA LYS A 212 -3.79 8.28 19.25
C LYS A 212 -2.69 9.34 19.13
N LYS A 213 -1.79 9.21 18.14
CA LYS A 213 -0.73 10.19 17.89
C LYS A 213 -1.32 11.57 17.59
N LEU A 214 -2.32 11.64 16.72
CA LEU A 214 -2.96 12.90 16.35
C LEU A 214 -3.67 13.55 17.55
N ALA A 215 -4.42 12.79 18.33
CA ALA A 215 -5.07 13.29 19.54
C ALA A 215 -4.08 13.84 20.59
N LEU A 216 -2.88 13.25 20.67
CA LEU A 216 -1.80 13.74 21.54
C LEU A 216 -1.20 15.06 21.01
N LEU A 217 -1.11 15.23 19.70
CA LEU A 217 -0.65 16.50 19.09
C LEU A 217 -1.64 17.62 19.38
N ASP A 218 -2.95 17.39 19.20
CA ASP A 218 -4.00 18.36 19.52
C ASP A 218 -3.93 18.79 21.01
N GLY A 219 -3.66 17.83 21.90
CA GLY A 219 -3.49 18.10 23.33
C GLY A 219 -2.25 18.93 23.68
N ARG A 220 -1.20 18.90 22.85
CA ARG A 220 0.01 19.73 23.02
C ARG A 220 -0.22 21.13 22.48
N GLU A 221 -0.88 21.27 21.33
CA GLU A 221 -1.17 22.57 20.74
C GLU A 221 -2.09 23.41 21.64
N LYS A 222 -3.07 22.79 22.31
CA LYS A 222 -3.96 23.48 23.27
C LYS A 222 -3.27 23.94 24.56
N LYS A 223 -2.06 23.48 24.85
CA LYS A 223 -1.29 23.86 26.05
C LYS A 223 -0.31 25.00 25.80
N ASN A 224 -0.08 25.38 24.54
CA ASN A 224 0.76 26.50 24.12
C ASN A 224 -0.08 27.73 23.78
#